data_AF-A0A2S8GTZ6-F1
#
_entry.id   AF-A0A2S8GTZ6-F1
#
_cell.length_a   1.000
_cell.length_b   1.000
_cell.length_c   1.000
_cell.angle_alpha   90.00
_cell.angle_beta   90.00
_cell.angle_gamma   90.00
#
_symmetry.space_group_name_H-M   'P 1'
#
loop_
_entity.id
_entity.type
_entity.pdbx_description
1 polymer ?
#
loop_
_entity_poly.entity_id
_entity_poly.type
_entity_poly.pdbx_seq_one_letter_code
_entity_poly.pdbx_strand_id
1 'polypeptide(L)' 'MVLSPTGKIFVDGNPIVLHELLDKLCGNAFCGNTRVRIFAGSACRFDHLADVYRLCKQHGINNVELVA' A
#
# COMPACT_ATOMS: atom_id res chain seq x y z
N MET A 1 -7.77 -1.89 0.13
CA MET A 1 -6.54 -2.11 0.89
C MET A 1 -6.57 -1.23 2.12
N VAL A 2 -6.68 -1.82 3.32
CA VAL A 2 -6.84 -1.05 4.56
C VAL A 2 -5.54 -1.08 5.35
N LEU A 3 -5.05 0.08 5.78
CA LEU A 3 -3.84 0.21 6.58
C LEU A 3 -4.22 0.29 8.06
N SER A 4 -3.75 -0.65 8.87
CA SER A 4 -3.99 -0.64 10.32
C SER A 4 -3.01 0.29 11.06
N PRO A 5 -3.33 0.66 12.32
CA PRO A 5 -2.41 1.41 13.18
C PRO A 5 -1.06 0.72 13.38
N THR A 6 -1.04 -0.60 13.24
CA THR A 6 0.16 -1.45 13.37
C THR A 6 1.00 -1.55 12.11
N GLY A 7 0.66 -0.81 11.03
CA GLY A 7 1.38 -0.86 9.76
C GLY A 7 1.11 -2.14 8.94
N LYS A 8 0.14 -2.95 9.36
CA LYS A 8 -0.31 -4.12 8.60
C LYS A 8 -1.33 -3.68 7.57
N ILE A 9 -1.27 -4.29 6.41
CA ILE A 9 -2.27 -4.07 5.36
C ILE A 9 -3.24 -5.22 5.37
N PHE A 10 -4.50 -4.91 5.13
CA PHE A 10 -5.56 -5.88 4.93
C PHE A 10 -6.05 -5.81 3.48
N VAL A 11 -6.00 -6.96 2.81
CA VAL A 11 -6.60 -7.19 1.48
C VAL A 11 -7.61 -8.31 1.64
N ASP A 12 -8.87 -8.05 1.30
CA ASP A 12 -9.99 -9.00 1.45
C ASP A 12 -10.07 -9.62 2.86
N GLY A 13 -9.85 -8.78 3.88
CA GLY A 13 -9.87 -9.20 5.29
C GLY A 13 -8.62 -9.97 5.76
N ASN A 14 -7.70 -10.31 4.86
CA ASN A 14 -6.48 -11.03 5.18
C ASN A 14 -5.32 -10.05 5.44
N PRO A 15 -4.60 -10.17 6.57
CA PRO A 15 -3.40 -9.39 6.81
C PRO A 15 -2.29 -9.83 5.85
N ILE A 16 -1.70 -8.88 5.13
CA ILE A 16 -0.58 -9.12 4.23
C ILE A 16 0.50 -8.04 4.43
N VAL A 17 1.76 -8.42 4.21
CA VAL A 17 2.89 -7.49 4.18
C VAL A 17 2.87 -6.75 2.85
N LEU A 18 2.98 -5.41 2.88
CA LEU A 18 2.91 -4.57 1.67
C LEU A 18 3.84 -5.06 0.57
N HIS A 19 5.10 -5.29 0.96
CA HIS A 19 6.16 -5.63 0.04
C HIS A 19 5.86 -6.95 -0.68
N GLU A 20 5.47 -7.99 0.07
CA GLU A 20 5.09 -9.28 -0.51
C GLU A 20 3.87 -9.18 -1.44
N LEU A 21 2.91 -8.32 -1.11
CA LEU A 21 1.76 -8.07 -1.97
C LEU A 21 2.19 -7.37 -3.26
N LEU A 22 3.02 -6.34 -3.17
CA LEU A 22 3.50 -5.60 -4.34
C LEU A 22 4.41 -6.48 -5.22
N ASP A 23 5.27 -7.30 -4.62
CA ASP A 23 6.07 -8.29 -5.35
C ASP A 23 5.19 -9.31 -6.08
N LYS A 24 4.10 -9.78 -5.45
CA LYS A 24 3.14 -10.69 -6.10
C LYS A 24 2.35 -10.02 -7.22
N LEU A 25 1.94 -8.76 -7.03
CA LEU A 25 1.12 -8.04 -8.01
C LEU A 25 1.94 -7.52 -9.18
N CYS A 26 3.17 -7.09 -8.93
CA CYS A 26 4.02 -6.43 -9.91
C CYS A 26 5.09 -7.35 -10.49
N GLY A 27 5.49 -8.40 -9.76
CA GLY A 27 6.59 -9.29 -10.18
C GLY A 27 7.83 -8.49 -10.57
N ASN A 28 8.38 -8.79 -11.76
CA ASN A 28 9.50 -8.07 -12.37
C ASN A 28 9.07 -6.92 -13.31
N ALA A 29 7.79 -6.58 -13.38
CA ALA A 29 7.26 -5.56 -14.28
C ALA A 29 6.92 -4.25 -13.53
N PHE A 30 7.04 -3.12 -14.22
CA PHE A 30 6.65 -1.82 -13.69
C PHE A 30 5.13 -1.73 -13.56
N CYS A 31 4.63 -1.52 -12.33
CA CYS A 31 3.21 -1.38 -12.02
C CYS A 31 2.66 0.04 -12.29
N GLY A 32 3.10 0.68 -13.37
CA GLY A 32 2.76 2.07 -13.69
C GLY A 32 1.26 2.36 -13.77
N ASN A 33 0.47 1.38 -14.23
CA ASN A 33 -0.98 1.49 -14.39
C ASN A 33 -1.77 1.00 -13.17
N THR A 34 -1.11 0.50 -12.13
CA THR A 34 -1.78 0.01 -10.93
C THR A 34 -2.28 1.20 -10.11
N ARG A 35 -3.55 1.14 -9.68
CA ARG A 35 -4.13 2.13 -8.78
C ARG A 35 -4.19 1.57 -7.37
N VAL A 36 -3.57 2.28 -6.42
CA VAL A 36 -3.57 1.90 -5.00
C VAL A 36 -4.39 2.92 -4.23
N ARG A 37 -5.44 2.44 -3.55
CA ARG A 37 -6.24 3.26 -2.63
C ARG A 37 -5.91 2.86 -1.20
N ILE A 38 -5.36 3.81 -0.45
CA ILE A 38 -4.99 3.63 0.95
C ILE A 38 -6.16 4.10 1.79
N PHE A 39 -6.75 3.18 2.56
CA PHE A 39 -7.74 3.50 3.58
C PHE A 39 -7.02 3.50 4.92
N ALA A 40 -6.77 4.68 5.49
CA ALA A 40 -6.09 4.83 6.75
C ALA A 40 -7.09 5.19 7.85
N GLY A 41 -7.16 4.37 8.90
CA GLY A 41 -7.96 4.71 10.08
C GLY A 41 -7.38 5.93 10.81
N SER A 42 -8.19 6.60 11.64
CA SER A 42 -7.80 7.80 12.40
C SER A 42 -6.58 7.62 13.32
N ALA A 43 -6.27 6.37 13.71
CA ALA A 43 -5.09 6.03 14.51
C ALA A 43 -3.86 5.63 13.67
N CYS A 44 -3.92 5.73 12.34
CA CYS A 44 -2.79 5.44 11.49
C CYS A 44 -1.76 6.58 11.54
N ARG A 45 -0.52 6.24 11.88
CA ARG A 45 0.56 7.22 11.97
C ARG A 45 1.03 7.65 10.57
N PHE A 46 1.45 8.90 10.47
CA PHE A 46 1.90 9.49 9.20
C PHE A 46 3.15 8.80 8.61
N ASP A 47 4.08 8.34 9.45
CA ASP A 47 5.28 7.61 9.03
C ASP A 47 4.94 6.30 8.32
N HIS A 48 3.93 5.57 8.80
CA HIS A 48 3.44 4.37 8.10
C HIS A 48 2.85 4.70 6.73
N LEU A 49 2.11 5.81 6.61
CA LEU A 49 1.58 6.25 5.32
C LEU A 49 2.71 6.61 4.34
N ALA A 50 3.75 7.29 4.83
CA ALA A 50 4.92 7.65 4.04
C ALA A 50 5.67 6.41 3.53
N ASP A 51 5.83 5.38 4.37
CA ASP A 51 6.46 4.12 3.97
C ASP A 51 5.66 3.37 2.91
N VAL A 52 4.32 3.36 3.02
CA VAL A 52 3.45 2.76 2.00
C VAL A 52 3.62 3.49 0.67
N TYR A 53 3.59 4.82 0.69
CA TYR A 53 3.81 5.65 -0.50
C TYR A 53 5.17 5.39 -1.14
N ARG A 54 6.24 5.32 -0.33
CA ARG A 54 7.60 5.02 -0.78
C ARG A 54 7.67 3.66 -1.45
N LEU A 55 7.11 2.63 -0.84
CA LEU A 55 7.08 1.27 -1.40
C LEU A 55 6.31 1.24 -2.73
N CYS A 56 5.12 1.85 -2.81
CA CYS A 56 4.39 1.95 -4.07
C CYS A 56 5.24 2.61 -5.17
N LYS A 57 5.95 3.70 -4.87
CA LYS A 57 6.82 4.39 -5.82
C LYS A 57 8.02 3.55 -6.26
N GLN A 58 8.61 2.75 -5.38
CA GLN A 58 9.70 1.82 -5.72
C GLN A 58 9.25 0.77 -6.76
N HIS A 59 7.98 0.37 -6.74
CA HIS A 59 7.38 -0.54 -7.73
C HIS A 59 6.81 0.20 -8.96
N GLY A 60 7.08 1.50 -9.10
CA GLY A 60 6.62 2.31 -10.23
C GLY A 60 5.15 2.72 -10.18
N ILE A 61 4.46 2.50 -9.06
CA ILE A 61 3.06 2.86 -8.89
C ILE A 61 2.95 4.37 -8.69
N ASN A 62 2.38 5.04 -9.68
CA ASN A 62 2.23 6.49 -9.65
C ASN A 62 0.85 6.95 -9.19
N ASN A 63 -0.15 6.09 -9.30
CA ASN A 63 -1.54 6.38 -8.94
C ASN A 63 -1.86 5.83 -7.54
N VAL A 64 -1.36 6.54 -6.52
CA VAL A 64 -1.63 6.25 -5.11
C VAL A 64 -2.56 7.33 -4.57
N GLU A 65 -3.69 6.93 -4.02
CA GLU A 65 -4.71 7.83 -3.47
C GLU A 65 -4.94 7.49 -2.00
N LEU A 66 -4.94 8.50 -1.14
CA LEU A 66 -5.43 8.37 0.22
C LEU A 66 -6.94 8.61 0.22
N VAL A 67 -7.70 7.64 0.73
CA VAL A 67 -9.15 7.75 0.92
C VAL A 67 -9.39 7.99 2.40
N ALA A 68 -9.83 9.21 2.72
CA ALA A 68 -10.20 9.66 4.06
C ALA A 68 -11.63 9.27 4.41
#